data_AF-A0A4Q3XZX7-F1
#
_entry.id   AF-A0A4Q3XZX7-F1
#
_cell.length_a   1.000
_cell.length_b   1.000
_cell.length_c   1.000
_cell.angle_alpha   90.00
_cell.angle_beta   90.00
_cell.angle_gamma   90.00
#
_symmetry.space_group_name_H-M   'P 1'
#
loop_
_entity.id
_entity.type
_entity.pdbx_description
1 polymer ?
#
loop_
_entity_poly.entity_id
_entity_poly.type
_entity_poly.pdbx_seq_one_letter_code
_entity_poly.pdbx_strand_id
1 'polypeptide(L)'
;FRQFPPPSRMVENDGRNVGHPTQKPVSLMEWCISEFARGEQAVIDPYMGSGTTGVAAIRLGRPFVGIERDPAYFATACRRIEEAYRQPRLFAEPVAKPVQPSLLDDATPTLHQRDAA
;
A
#
# COMPACT_ATOMS: atom_id res chain seq x y z
N PHE A 1 22.86 -0.31 11.20
CA PHE A 1 21.58 0.10 10.59
C PHE A 1 21.88 0.99 9.41
N ARG A 2 21.33 0.73 8.22
CA ARG A 2 21.48 1.66 7.09
C ARG A 2 20.73 2.94 7.45
N GLN A 3 21.38 4.10 7.35
CA GLN A 3 20.79 5.37 7.75
C GLN A 3 19.81 5.84 6.65
N PHE A 4 18.63 6.31 7.05
CA PHE A 4 17.74 7.03 6.13
C PHE A 4 18.52 8.23 5.55
N PRO A 5 18.63 8.38 4.21
CA PRO A 5 19.39 9.48 3.64
C PRO A 5 18.80 10.82 4.11
N PRO A 6 19.64 11.82 4.41
CA PRO A 6 19.16 13.07 4.97
C PRO A 6 18.13 13.74 4.03
N PRO A 7 17.09 14.38 4.59
CA PRO A 7 15.96 14.93 3.83
C PRO A 7 16.36 15.94 2.75
N SER A 8 17.55 16.56 2.84
CA SER A 8 18.11 17.45 1.82
C SER A 8 18.40 16.77 0.47
N ARG A 9 18.38 15.43 0.39
CA ARG A 9 18.62 14.67 -0.85
C ARG A 9 17.37 14.01 -1.43
N MET A 10 16.23 14.11 -0.75
CA MET A 10 14.97 13.46 -1.12
C MET A 10 13.79 14.40 -0.88
N VAL A 11 13.81 15.59 -1.48
CA VAL A 11 12.59 16.39 -1.64
C VAL A 11 12.11 16.23 -3.07
N GLU A 12 11.53 15.07 -3.36
CA GLU A 12 10.48 15.00 -4.37
C GLU A 12 9.15 15.05 -3.61
N ASN A 13 8.76 16.27 -3.26
CA ASN A 13 7.34 16.56 -3.33
C ASN A 13 7.07 16.50 -4.84
N ASP A 14 6.24 15.58 -5.33
CA ASP A 14 6.02 15.40 -6.78
C ASP A 14 5.35 16.63 -7.45
N GLY A 15 5.36 17.79 -6.80
CA GLY A 15 4.78 19.04 -7.21
C GLY A 15 3.26 19.03 -7.25
N ARG A 16 2.62 17.87 -7.02
CA ARG A 16 1.17 17.76 -7.05
C ARG A 16 0.68 17.89 -5.62
N ASN A 17 0.36 19.12 -5.24
CA ASN A 17 -0.52 19.38 -4.10
C ASN A 17 -1.88 18.71 -4.38
N VAL A 18 -2.02 17.41 -4.07
CA VAL A 18 -3.24 16.62 -4.28
C VAL A 18 -4.21 16.66 -3.09
N GLY A 19 -4.11 17.65 -2.21
CA GLY A 19 -5.16 17.94 -1.23
C GLY A 19 -5.11 17.19 0.09
N HIS A 20 -4.01 16.52 0.44
CA HIS A 20 -3.77 16.07 1.82
C HIS A 20 -2.64 16.90 2.46
N PRO A 21 -2.90 17.62 3.57
CA PRO A 21 -1.96 18.62 4.11
C PRO A 21 -0.63 18.03 4.62
N THR A 22 -0.57 16.73 4.90
CA THR A 22 0.61 16.05 5.48
C THR A 22 1.01 14.78 4.73
N GLN A 23 1.01 14.83 3.39
CA GLN A 23 1.43 13.68 2.59
C GLN A 23 2.93 13.36 2.81
N LYS A 24 3.23 12.11 3.21
CA LYS A 24 4.62 11.64 3.32
C LYS A 24 5.24 11.45 1.92
N PRO A 25 6.56 11.68 1.75
CA PRO A 25 7.27 11.32 0.52
C PRO A 25 7.21 9.81 0.26
N VAL A 26 7.05 9.40 -1.00
CA VAL A 26 7.01 7.97 -1.38
C VAL A 26 8.35 7.28 -1.10
N SER A 27 9.46 7.97 -1.39
CA SER A 27 10.83 7.45 -1.15
C SER A 27 11.09 7.09 0.32
N LEU A 28 10.50 7.83 1.27
CA LEU A 28 10.57 7.50 2.68
C LEU A 28 9.90 6.15 2.97
N MET A 29 8.71 5.93 2.42
CA MET A 29 8.00 4.67 2.62
C MET A 29 8.66 3.50 1.89
N GLU A 30 9.23 3.73 0.71
CA GLU A 30 10.02 2.71 -0.01
C GLU A 30 11.24 2.27 0.80
N TRP A 31 11.94 3.22 1.42
CA TRP A 31 13.07 2.91 2.31
C TRP A 31 12.62 2.09 3.53
N CYS A 32 11.57 2.52 4.23
CA CYS A 32 11.03 1.80 5.38
C CYS A 32 10.65 0.36 5.01
N ILE A 33 9.90 0.17 3.93
CA ILE A 33 9.46 -1.17 3.50
C ILE A 33 10.67 -2.03 3.12
N SER A 34 11.67 -1.46 2.43
CA SER A 34 12.86 -2.23 2.02
C SER A 34 13.72 -2.69 3.20
N GLU A 35 13.80 -1.90 4.26
CA GLU A 35 14.59 -2.25 5.45
C GLU A 35 13.87 -3.26 6.37
N PHE A 36 12.54 -3.17 6.48
CA PHE A 36 11.77 -3.93 7.48
C PHE A 36 10.94 -5.09 6.90
N ALA A 37 10.49 -5.02 5.65
CA ALA A 37 9.72 -6.09 5.02
C ALA A 37 10.64 -7.04 4.25
N ARG A 38 10.78 -8.27 4.76
CA ARG A 38 11.49 -9.36 4.04
C ARG A 38 10.53 -10.03 3.05
N GLY A 39 11.09 -10.66 2.01
CA GLY A 39 10.44 -11.10 0.75
C GLY A 39 8.93 -11.35 0.79
N GLU A 40 8.14 -10.93 -0.19
CA GLU A 40 6.67 -11.14 -0.35
C GLU A 40 5.72 -10.87 0.83
N GLN A 41 6.19 -10.48 2.01
CA GLN A 41 5.32 -10.11 3.13
C GLN A 41 4.44 -8.91 2.78
N ALA A 42 3.17 -8.97 3.20
CA ALA A 42 2.21 -7.90 3.02
C ALA A 42 2.54 -6.70 3.91
N VAL A 43 2.31 -5.50 3.39
CA VAL A 43 2.40 -4.23 4.12
C VAL A 43 0.99 -3.79 4.50
N ILE A 44 0.75 -3.49 5.78
CA ILE A 44 -0.51 -2.93 6.25
C ILE A 44 -0.33 -1.50 6.73
N ASP A 45 -1.24 -0.61 6.32
CA ASP A 45 -1.32 0.77 6.81
C ASP A 45 -2.75 1.08 7.30
N PRO A 46 -2.99 1.11 8.62
CA PRO A 46 -4.32 1.35 9.19
C PRO A 46 -4.77 2.81 9.10
N TYR A 47 -3.89 3.73 8.69
CA TYR A 47 -4.16 5.16 8.56
C TYR A 47 -3.58 5.66 7.24
N MET A 48 -3.94 4.99 6.15
CA MET A 48 -3.22 5.14 4.88
C MET A 48 -3.34 6.55 4.28
N GLY A 49 -4.33 7.34 4.69
CA GLY A 49 -4.55 8.70 4.21
C GLY A 49 -4.64 8.71 2.69
N SER A 50 -3.77 9.50 2.06
CA SER A 50 -3.67 9.56 0.59
C SER A 50 -2.99 8.34 -0.06
N GLY A 51 -2.57 7.32 0.68
CA GLY A 51 -2.08 6.05 0.13
C GLY A 51 -0.58 5.99 -0.23
N THR A 52 0.26 6.88 0.31
CA THR A 52 1.72 6.89 0.01
C THR A 52 2.38 5.53 0.31
N THR A 53 2.04 4.91 1.44
CA THR A 53 2.56 3.59 1.83
C THR A 53 2.18 2.51 0.81
N GLY A 54 0.94 2.55 0.32
CA GLY A 54 0.47 1.62 -0.70
C GLY A 54 1.21 1.78 -2.02
N VAL A 55 1.39 3.02 -2.49
CA VAL A 55 2.18 3.30 -3.71
C VAL A 55 3.60 2.74 -3.59
N ALA A 56 4.26 2.97 -2.45
CA ALA A 56 5.60 2.43 -2.18
C ALA A 56 5.61 0.89 -2.17
N ALA A 57 4.65 0.26 -1.50
CA ALA A 57 4.52 -1.19 -1.45
C ALA A 57 4.35 -1.79 -2.85
N ILE A 58 3.45 -1.23 -3.68
CA ILE A 58 3.23 -1.72 -5.05
C ILE A 58 4.46 -1.56 -5.91
N ARG A 59 5.13 -0.40 -5.84
CA ARG A 59 6.39 -0.18 -6.56
C ARG A 59 7.48 -1.16 -6.15
N LEU A 60 7.49 -1.62 -4.91
CA LEU A 60 8.40 -2.65 -4.38
C LEU A 60 7.94 -4.09 -4.62
N GLY A 61 6.81 -4.29 -5.30
CA GLY A 61 6.25 -5.61 -5.54
C GLY A 61 5.79 -6.31 -4.26
N ARG A 62 5.27 -5.54 -3.29
CA ARG A 62 4.73 -6.05 -2.03
C ARG A 62 3.20 -6.02 -2.06
N PRO A 63 2.51 -7.07 -1.55
CA PRO A 63 1.08 -6.98 -1.27
C PRO A 63 0.82 -5.85 -0.27
N PHE A 64 -0.32 -5.16 -0.41
CA PHE A 64 -0.66 -4.02 0.43
C PHE A 64 -2.12 -4.06 0.88
N VAL A 65 -2.35 -3.72 2.15
CA VAL A 65 -3.68 -3.51 2.74
C VAL A 65 -3.71 -2.15 3.42
N GLY A 66 -4.65 -1.29 3.00
CA GLY A 66 -4.80 0.05 3.55
C GLY A 66 -6.19 0.28 4.12
N ILE A 67 -6.27 0.96 5.26
CA ILE A 67 -7.52 1.38 5.89
C ILE A 67 -7.52 2.91 5.97
N GLU A 68 -8.62 3.52 5.53
CA GLU A 68 -8.86 4.95 5.66
C GLU A 68 -10.36 5.18 5.92
N ARG A 69 -10.67 6.08 6.85
CA ARG A 69 -12.05 6.35 7.29
C ARG A 69 -12.70 7.41 6.42
N ASP A 70 -11.94 8.41 5.98
CA ASP A 70 -12.46 9.49 5.14
C ASP A 70 -12.62 9.01 3.68
N PRO A 71 -13.84 9.02 3.11
CA PRO A 71 -14.07 8.52 1.77
C PRO A 71 -13.30 9.28 0.68
N ALA A 72 -13.05 10.58 0.84
CA ALA A 72 -12.34 11.38 -0.15
C ALA A 72 -10.84 11.07 -0.15
N TYR A 73 -10.24 10.85 1.02
CA TYR A 73 -8.87 10.37 1.12
C TYR A 73 -8.73 8.94 0.64
N PHE A 74 -9.68 8.06 0.99
CA PHE A 74 -9.72 6.69 0.48
C PHE A 74 -9.76 6.65 -1.05
N ALA A 75 -10.65 7.42 -1.68
CA ALA A 75 -10.73 7.50 -3.15
C ALA A 75 -9.43 8.02 -3.78
N THR A 76 -8.80 9.01 -3.14
CA THR A 76 -7.49 9.52 -3.57
C THR A 76 -6.40 8.45 -3.50
N ALA A 77 -6.37 7.67 -2.41
CA ALA A 77 -5.44 6.56 -2.24
C ALA A 77 -5.65 5.45 -3.27
N CYS A 78 -6.89 5.02 -3.49
CA CYS A 78 -7.22 4.02 -4.50
C CYS A 78 -6.72 4.42 -5.89
N ARG A 79 -7.00 5.66 -6.32
CA ARG A 79 -6.51 6.18 -7.61
C ARG A 79 -4.98 6.12 -7.72
N ARG A 80 -4.27 6.60 -6.70
CA ARG A 80 -2.79 6.61 -6.69
C ARG A 80 -2.20 5.20 -6.72
N ILE A 81 -2.80 4.27 -5.99
CA ILE A 81 -2.38 2.86 -5.95
C ILE A 81 -2.63 2.19 -7.31
N GLU A 82 -3.78 2.44 -7.94
CA GLU A 82 -4.10 1.94 -9.28
C GLU A 82 -3.14 2.48 -10.35
N GLU A 83 -2.78 3.76 -10.28
CA GLU A 83 -1.76 4.35 -11.14
C GLU A 83 -0.40 3.67 -10.95
N ALA A 84 -0.01 3.35 -9.71
CA ALA A 84 1.21 2.62 -9.42
C ALA A 84 1.23 1.21 -10.04
N TYR A 85 0.09 0.50 -10.04
CA TYR A 85 -0.04 -0.78 -10.75
C TYR A 85 0.08 -0.64 -12.27
N ARG A 86 -0.39 0.47 -12.84
CA ARG A 86 -0.33 0.73 -14.30
C ARG A 86 1.07 1.11 -14.78
N GLN A 87 1.93 1.58 -13.87
CA GLN A 87 3.31 1.97 -14.16
C GLN A 87 4.30 0.98 -13.52
N PRO A 88 4.37 -0.28 -13.99
CA PRO A 88 5.38 -1.22 -13.50
C PRO A 88 6.77 -0.67 -13.81
N ARG A 89 7.77 -1.04 -12.99
CA ARG A 89 9.16 -0.71 -13.32
C ARG A 89 9.48 -1.35 -14.67
N LEU A 90 10.24 -0.65 -15.51
CA LEU A 90 10.58 -1.06 -16.88
C LEU A 90 11.14 -2.49 -16.99
N PHE A 91 11.71 -3.02 -15.90
CA PHE A 91 12.30 -4.36 -15.81
C PHE A 91 11.65 -5.26 -14.73
N ALA A 92 10.48 -4.90 -14.21
CA ALA A 92 9.77 -5.72 -13.23
C ALA A 92 8.52 -6.34 -13.87
N GLU A 93 8.25 -7.60 -13.53
CA GLU A 93 6.98 -8.22 -13.91
C GLU A 93 5.82 -7.48 -13.22
N PRO A 94 4.71 -7.21 -13.95
CA PRO A 94 3.55 -6.57 -13.36
C PRO A 94 2.93 -7.47 -12.29
N VAL A 95 2.89 -6.98 -11.05
CA VAL A 95 2.19 -7.65 -9.96
C VAL A 95 0.69 -7.55 -10.20
N ALA A 96 -0.01 -8.68 -10.19
CA ALA A 96 -1.47 -8.72 -10.34
C ALA A 96 -2.14 -7.86 -9.26
N LYS A 97 -3.13 -7.04 -9.66
CA LYS A 97 -3.92 -6.25 -8.72
C LYS A 97 -4.72 -7.20 -7.84
N PRO A 98 -4.61 -7.13 -6.49
CA PRO A 98 -5.46 -7.89 -5.60
C PRO A 98 -6.90 -7.42 -5.77
N VAL A 99 -7.82 -8.36 -5.96
CA VAL A 99 -9.26 -8.09 -5.95
C VAL A 99 -9.66 -8.00 -4.49
N GLN A 100 -10.28 -6.88 -4.10
CA GLN A 100 -10.85 -6.77 -2.77
C GLN A 100 -12.13 -7.62 -2.73
N PRO A 101 -12.18 -8.71 -1.96
CA PRO A 101 -13.43 -9.42 -1.76
C PRO A 101 -14.39 -8.52 -0.97
N SER A 102 -15.66 -8.60 -1.30
CA SER A 102 -16.73 -8.00 -0.49
C SER A 102 -16.81 -8.74 0.84
N LEU A 103 -16.74 -7.98 1.93
CA LEU A 103 -16.73 -8.53 3.29
C LEU A 103 -18.02 -9.30 3.65
N LEU A 104 -19.10 -9.08 2.91
CA LEU A 104 -20.45 -9.55 3.24
C LEU A 104 -21.03 -10.55 2.24
N ASP A 105 -20.35 -10.83 1.12
CA ASP A 105 -20.97 -11.65 0.06
C ASP A 105 -20.70 -13.16 0.24
N ASP A 106 -19.80 -13.55 1.16
CA ASP A 106 -19.45 -14.95 1.46
C ASP A 106 -20.07 -15.48 2.77
N ALA A 107 -21.30 -15.09 3.10
CA ALA A 107 -22.03 -15.69 4.22
C ALA A 107 -22.63 -17.06 3.85
N THR A 108 -21.78 -18.05 3.51
CA THR A 108 -22.14 -19.46 3.69
C THR A 108 -21.36 -19.97 4.91
N PRO A 109 -22.02 -20.29 6.04
CA PRO A 109 -21.29 -20.78 7.20
C PRO A 109 -20.78 -22.19 6.89
N THR A 110 -19.47 -22.33 6.67
CA THR A 110 -18.81 -23.63 6.73
C THR A 110 -18.90 -24.11 8.17
N LEU A 111 -19.91 -24.93 8.46
CA LEU A 111 -20.07 -25.62 9.73
C LEU A 111 -18.88 -26.56 9.90
N HIS A 112 -17.85 -26.15 10.65
CA HIS A 112 -16.85 -27.08 11.15
C HIS A 112 -17.57 -28.07 12.07
N GLN A 113 -17.86 -29.27 11.56
CA GLN A 113 -18.20 -30.42 12.38
C GLN A 113 -17.09 -30.56 13.42
N ARG A 114 -17.48 -30.42 14.69
CA ARG A 114 -16.64 -30.81 15.82
C ARG A 114 -16.64 -32.33 15.84
N ASP A 115 -15.50 -32.92 15.54
CA ASP A 115 -15.25 -34.33 15.81
C ASP A 115 -15.43 -34.56 17.32
N ALA A 116 -16.44 -35.36 17.66
CA ALA A 116 -16.65 -35.90 18.98
C ALA A 116 -15.70 -37.09 19.16
N ALA A 117 -14.81 -36.99 20.16
CA ALA A 117 -14.16 -38.12 20.79
C ALA A 117 -15.00 -38.60 21.97
#